data_AF-A0A924M5E1-F1
#
_entry.id   AF-A0A924M5E1-F1
#
_cell.length_a   1.000
_cell.length_b   1.000
_cell.length_c   1.000
_cell.angle_alpha   90.00
_cell.angle_beta   90.00
_cell.angle_gamma   90.00
#
_symmetry.space_group_name_H-M   'P 1'
#
loop_
_entity.id
_entity.type
_entity.pdbx_description
1 polymer ?
#
loop_
_entity_poly.entity_id
_entity_poly.type
_entity_poly.pdbx_seq_one_letter_code
_entity_poly.pdbx_strand_id
1 'polypeptide(L)'
;MAGATKQARHHQRFDRSLLLVRWLADELGGRYSDLLARVKDAPDTGAPGASARLASVLSRAGLRAAPEQLAKAERDFMADWQSIANAREAITGERFALTHFQWLAALFVELYLTQLAAPGGRVELARRLNALREDHYAYLPPVAPHELNRLALWMATGSGKTLMLHLNTRQFLRHAKAILGQDPQRVLLLTPSETLSRQHKAELVLSGLDDITLGRTLEVTELTKLYLPENADGRV
;
A
#
# COMPACT_ATOMS: atom_id res chain seq x y z
N MET A 1 44.69 -11.20 -30.07
CA MET A 1 44.18 -12.23 -29.15
C MET A 1 43.85 -11.56 -27.83
N ALA A 2 42.67 -11.88 -27.28
CA ALA A 2 42.04 -11.36 -26.06
C ALA A 2 41.69 -9.87 -26.10
N GLY A 3 40.46 -9.43 -26.40
CA GLY A 3 39.17 -10.06 -26.12
C GLY A 3 38.45 -9.16 -25.12
N ALA A 4 37.70 -8.19 -25.64
CA ALA A 4 36.87 -7.29 -24.85
C ALA A 4 35.91 -8.08 -23.97
N THR A 5 36.08 -8.02 -22.65
CA THR A 5 35.06 -8.41 -21.69
C THR A 5 33.96 -7.33 -21.70
N LYS A 6 33.09 -7.41 -22.70
CA LYS A 6 31.71 -6.95 -22.56
C LYS A 6 31.10 -7.78 -21.43
N GLN A 7 31.25 -7.31 -20.18
CA GLN A 7 30.40 -7.78 -19.10
C GLN A 7 28.96 -7.50 -19.55
N ALA A 8 28.26 -8.57 -19.89
CA ALA A 8 26.83 -8.53 -20.09
C ALA A 8 26.23 -8.01 -18.78
N ARG A 9 25.88 -6.72 -18.76
CA ARG A 9 24.86 -6.19 -17.85
C ARG A 9 23.58 -6.96 -18.19
N HIS A 10 23.43 -8.15 -17.61
CA HIS A 10 22.11 -8.74 -17.41
C HIS A 10 21.35 -7.66 -16.66
N HIS A 11 20.49 -6.93 -17.37
CA HIS A 11 19.57 -5.98 -16.78
C HIS A 11 18.71 -6.79 -15.83
N GLN A 12 19.11 -6.83 -14.55
CA GLN A 12 18.36 -7.55 -13.54
C GLN A 12 17.00 -6.88 -13.46
N ARG A 13 15.98 -7.71 -13.66
CA ARG A 13 14.61 -7.26 -13.81
C ARG A 13 14.13 -6.60 -12.53
N PHE A 14 13.68 -5.35 -12.62
CA PHE A 14 13.16 -4.60 -11.46
C PHE A 14 12.04 -5.36 -10.74
N ASP A 15 11.15 -6.03 -11.49
CA ASP A 15 10.05 -6.84 -10.95
C ASP A 15 10.52 -8.01 -10.08
N ARG A 16 11.81 -8.37 -10.12
CA ARG A 16 12.41 -9.44 -9.31
C ARG A 16 13.17 -8.93 -8.08
N SER A 17 13.16 -7.61 -7.86
CA SER A 17 14.08 -6.91 -6.95
C SER A 17 13.32 -5.97 -6.00
N LEU A 18 12.07 -6.32 -5.70
CA LEU A 18 11.18 -5.55 -4.83
C LEU A 18 11.51 -5.83 -3.36
N LEU A 19 12.51 -5.11 -2.81
CA LEU A 19 13.00 -5.29 -1.44
C LEU A 19 11.90 -5.32 -0.38
N LEU A 20 10.95 -4.37 -0.45
CA LEU A 20 9.87 -4.28 0.54
C LEU A 20 8.93 -5.48 0.47
N VAL A 21 8.53 -5.90 -0.73
CA VAL A 21 7.68 -7.09 -0.94
C VAL A 21 8.40 -8.34 -0.47
N ARG A 22 9.70 -8.45 -0.76
CA ARG A 22 10.53 -9.57 -0.31
C ARG A 22 10.60 -9.62 1.22
N TRP A 23 10.88 -8.49 1.88
CA TRP A 23 10.91 -8.41 3.33
C TRP A 23 9.55 -8.78 3.96
N LEU A 24 8.44 -8.19 3.49
CA LEU A 24 7.10 -8.50 3.98
C LEU A 24 6.73 -9.98 3.79
N ALA A 25 7.10 -10.57 2.66
CA ALA A 25 6.85 -11.99 2.42
C ALA A 25 7.69 -12.89 3.35
N ASP A 26 8.94 -12.51 3.63
CA ASP A 26 9.80 -13.21 4.59
C ASP A 26 9.27 -13.10 6.03
N GLU A 27 8.70 -11.95 6.42
CA GLU A 27 7.99 -11.81 7.71
C GLU A 27 6.83 -12.80 7.85
N LEU A 28 6.21 -13.13 6.72
CA LEU A 28 5.09 -14.06 6.60
C LEU A 28 5.53 -15.48 6.20
N GLY A 29 6.81 -15.83 6.39
CA GLY A 29 7.31 -17.19 6.23
C GLY A 29 7.57 -17.61 4.78
N GLY A 30 8.01 -16.70 3.90
CA GLY A 30 8.73 -17.08 2.68
C GLY A 30 8.33 -16.31 1.42
N ARG A 31 8.31 -16.98 0.26
CA ARG A 31 8.15 -16.31 -1.04
C ARG A 31 6.73 -15.76 -1.25
N TYR A 32 6.66 -14.57 -1.85
CA TYR A 32 5.41 -13.91 -2.19
C TYR A 32 4.47 -14.76 -3.07
N SER A 33 4.99 -15.48 -4.07
CA SER A 33 4.18 -16.36 -4.94
C SER A 33 3.43 -17.42 -4.13
N ASP A 34 4.13 -18.03 -3.17
CA ASP A 34 3.62 -19.14 -2.37
C ASP A 34 2.61 -18.59 -1.33
N LEU A 35 2.85 -17.38 -0.84
CA LEU A 35 1.94 -16.65 0.03
C LEU A 35 0.63 -16.31 -0.71
N LEU A 36 0.74 -15.73 -1.90
CA LEU A 36 -0.41 -15.34 -2.72
C LEU A 36 -1.27 -16.56 -3.10
N ALA A 37 -0.65 -17.69 -3.49
CA ALA A 37 -1.36 -18.93 -3.78
C ALA A 37 -2.14 -19.44 -2.55
N ARG A 38 -1.52 -19.46 -1.38
CA ARG A 38 -2.20 -19.87 -0.13
C ARG A 38 -3.38 -18.97 0.24
N VAL A 39 -3.25 -17.65 0.08
CA VAL A 39 -4.35 -16.71 0.37
C VAL A 39 -5.46 -16.85 -0.67
N LYS A 40 -5.11 -17.16 -1.93
CA LYS A 40 -6.07 -17.43 -3.01
C LYS A 40 -6.90 -18.70 -2.75
N ASP A 41 -6.26 -19.76 -2.28
CA ASP A 41 -6.92 -21.05 -2.04
C ASP A 41 -7.70 -21.10 -0.72
N ALA A 42 -7.46 -20.12 0.17
CA ALA A 42 -8.20 -19.98 1.41
C ALA A 42 -9.62 -19.43 1.16
N PRO A 43 -10.65 -19.99 1.82
CA PRO A 43 -12.01 -19.49 1.68
C PRO A 43 -12.13 -18.06 2.25
N ASP A 44 -13.05 -17.28 1.69
CA ASP A 44 -13.37 -15.93 2.19
C ASP A 44 -14.38 -16.00 3.33
N THR A 45 -13.94 -16.56 4.46
CA THR A 45 -14.76 -16.81 5.66
C THR A 45 -13.99 -16.51 6.95
N GLY A 46 -14.74 -16.43 8.06
CA GLY A 46 -14.21 -16.14 9.38
C GLY A 46 -14.28 -14.66 9.76
N ALA A 47 -14.02 -14.37 11.03
CA ALA A 47 -14.03 -13.01 11.56
C ALA A 47 -12.68 -12.32 11.34
N PRO A 48 -12.63 -10.98 11.22
CA PRO A 48 -11.38 -10.24 11.21
C PRO A 48 -10.45 -10.63 12.37
N GLY A 49 -9.19 -10.93 12.07
CA GLY A 49 -8.19 -11.41 13.03
C GLY A 49 -8.23 -12.91 13.30
N ALA A 50 -9.14 -13.63 12.65
CA ALA A 50 -9.27 -15.08 12.70
C ALA A 50 -9.83 -15.63 11.38
N SER A 51 -9.61 -14.93 10.25
CA SER A 51 -10.13 -15.37 8.97
C SER A 51 -9.40 -16.63 8.48
N ALA A 52 -10.02 -17.36 7.55
CA ALA A 52 -9.35 -18.50 6.93
C ALA A 52 -8.13 -18.07 6.09
N ARG A 53 -8.12 -16.86 5.52
CA ARG A 53 -6.94 -16.28 4.85
C ARG A 53 -5.82 -16.05 5.86
N LEU A 54 -6.10 -15.49 7.03
CA LEU A 54 -5.09 -15.32 8.07
C LEU A 54 -4.58 -16.68 8.57
N ALA A 55 -5.46 -17.65 8.80
CA ALA A 55 -5.05 -19.00 9.20
C ALA A 55 -4.11 -19.66 8.18
N SER A 56 -4.31 -19.44 6.88
CA SER A 56 -3.43 -19.96 5.83
C SER A 56 -2.03 -19.31 5.84
N VAL A 57 -1.94 -18.04 6.29
CA VAL A 57 -0.67 -17.33 6.54
C VAL A 57 -0.01 -17.84 7.82
N LEU A 58 -0.75 -17.94 8.93
CA LEU A 58 -0.23 -18.36 10.24
C LEU A 58 0.30 -19.80 10.25
N SER A 59 -0.24 -20.67 9.40
CA SER A 59 0.22 -22.05 9.24
C SER A 59 1.51 -22.20 8.41
N ARG A 60 2.18 -21.11 8.03
CA ARG A 60 3.43 -21.15 7.26
C ARG A 60 4.62 -21.41 8.18
N ALA A 61 5.50 -22.31 7.75
CA ALA A 61 6.81 -22.48 8.40
C ALA A 61 7.66 -21.21 8.19
N GLY A 62 8.50 -20.88 9.18
CA GLY A 62 9.40 -19.73 9.11
C GLY A 62 8.73 -18.36 9.29
N LEU A 63 7.50 -18.33 9.82
CA LEU A 63 6.83 -17.09 10.21
C LEU A 63 7.71 -16.30 11.21
N ARG A 64 7.99 -15.03 10.90
CA ARG A 64 8.78 -14.15 11.78
C ARG A 64 7.90 -13.16 12.54
N ALA A 65 6.85 -12.67 11.90
CA ALA A 65 5.87 -11.80 12.55
C ALA A 65 5.05 -12.59 13.57
N ALA A 66 4.82 -11.99 14.73
CA ALA A 66 4.09 -12.65 15.80
C ALA A 66 2.61 -12.87 15.41
N PRO A 67 2.00 -14.04 15.68
CA PRO A 67 0.62 -14.33 15.31
C PRO A 67 -0.40 -13.29 15.77
N GLU A 68 -0.24 -12.77 16.99
CA GLU A 68 -1.07 -11.73 17.57
C GLU A 68 -0.98 -10.40 16.83
N GLN A 69 0.22 -10.07 16.31
CA GLN A 69 0.43 -8.87 15.50
C GLN A 69 -0.29 -9.00 14.16
N LEU A 70 -0.25 -10.17 13.52
CA LEU A 70 -0.95 -10.43 12.26
C LEU A 70 -2.47 -10.44 12.43
N ALA A 71 -2.95 -11.04 13.52
CA ALA A 71 -4.37 -11.00 13.88
C ALA A 71 -4.86 -9.58 14.16
N LYS A 72 -4.05 -8.75 14.83
CA LYS A 72 -4.36 -7.34 15.03
C LYS A 72 -4.37 -6.58 13.70
N ALA A 73 -3.35 -6.77 12.86
CA ALA A 73 -3.28 -6.12 11.55
C ALA A 73 -4.52 -6.44 10.70
N GLU A 74 -4.95 -7.72 10.66
CA GLU A 74 -6.17 -8.08 9.95
C GLU A 74 -7.41 -7.40 10.53
N ARG A 75 -7.59 -7.40 11.86
CA ARG A 75 -8.72 -6.69 12.48
C ARG A 75 -8.77 -5.23 12.07
N ASP A 76 -7.63 -4.57 12.14
CA ASP A 76 -7.53 -3.14 11.91
C ASP A 76 -7.87 -2.76 10.46
N PHE A 77 -7.25 -3.40 9.46
CA PHE A 77 -7.56 -3.06 8.06
C PHE A 77 -8.95 -3.55 7.64
N MET A 78 -9.46 -4.64 8.22
CA MET A 78 -10.83 -5.09 7.93
C MET A 78 -11.88 -4.16 8.53
N ALA A 79 -11.60 -3.52 9.67
CA ALA A 79 -12.47 -2.46 10.21
C ALA A 79 -12.53 -1.25 9.26
N ASP A 80 -11.37 -0.84 8.72
CA ASP A 80 -11.30 0.20 7.69
C ASP A 80 -12.05 -0.20 6.41
N TRP A 81 -11.90 -1.45 5.97
CA TRP A 81 -12.60 -2.00 4.82
C TRP A 81 -14.11 -2.06 5.03
N GLN A 82 -14.58 -2.54 6.18
CA GLN A 82 -16.01 -2.66 6.49
C GLN A 82 -16.70 -1.30 6.46
N SER A 83 -16.04 -0.22 6.92
CA SER A 83 -16.56 1.14 6.77
C SER A 83 -16.83 1.50 5.30
N ILE A 84 -15.92 1.13 4.40
CA ILE A 84 -16.04 1.40 2.96
C ILE A 84 -17.10 0.49 2.33
N ALA A 85 -17.07 -0.81 2.64
CA ALA A 85 -17.98 -1.79 2.09
C ALA A 85 -19.43 -1.48 2.49
N ASN A 86 -19.69 -1.20 3.77
CA ASN A 86 -21.03 -0.89 4.27
C ASN A 86 -21.60 0.39 3.62
N ALA A 87 -20.78 1.43 3.44
CA ALA A 87 -21.21 2.67 2.79
C ALA A 87 -21.64 2.42 1.34
N ARG A 88 -20.87 1.61 0.61
CA ARG A 88 -21.17 1.24 -0.78
C ARG A 88 -22.38 0.33 -0.88
N GLU A 89 -22.46 -0.69 -0.01
CA GLU A 89 -23.57 -1.63 0.07
C GLU A 89 -24.89 -0.90 0.34
N ALA A 90 -24.89 0.09 1.23
CA ALA A 90 -26.07 0.90 1.51
C ALA A 90 -26.59 1.69 0.30
N ILE A 91 -25.70 2.11 -0.61
CA ILE A 91 -26.06 2.89 -1.80
C ILE A 91 -26.41 2.00 -3.00
N THR A 92 -25.65 0.91 -3.18
CA THR A 92 -25.71 0.08 -4.39
C THR A 92 -26.54 -1.19 -4.23
N GLY A 93 -26.71 -1.68 -3.00
CA GLY A 93 -27.29 -2.99 -2.71
C GLY A 93 -26.37 -4.18 -3.06
N GLU A 94 -25.16 -3.94 -3.56
CA GLU A 94 -24.21 -4.96 -3.95
C GLU A 94 -23.20 -5.23 -2.84
N ARG A 95 -22.92 -6.50 -2.55
CA ARG A 95 -21.91 -6.88 -1.55
C ARG A 95 -20.49 -6.59 -2.04
N PHE A 96 -19.69 -5.94 -1.19
CA PHE A 96 -18.27 -5.64 -1.48
C PHE A 96 -17.33 -6.47 -0.59
N ALA A 97 -16.65 -7.45 -1.19
CA ALA A 97 -15.63 -8.26 -0.53
C ALA A 97 -14.25 -8.04 -1.16
N LEU A 98 -13.20 -8.06 -0.32
CA LEU A 98 -11.82 -8.01 -0.82
C LEU A 98 -11.47 -9.31 -1.53
N THR A 99 -10.90 -9.19 -2.73
CA THR A 99 -10.23 -10.33 -3.36
C THR A 99 -9.01 -10.76 -2.53
N HIS A 100 -8.51 -11.98 -2.77
CA HIS A 100 -7.33 -12.51 -2.09
C HIS A 100 -6.09 -11.61 -2.23
N PHE A 101 -5.86 -11.02 -3.41
CA PHE A 101 -4.73 -10.13 -3.64
C PHE A 101 -4.94 -8.74 -3.02
N GLN A 102 -6.18 -8.24 -2.95
CA GLN A 102 -6.51 -6.99 -2.26
C GLN A 102 -6.34 -7.14 -0.74
N TRP A 103 -6.82 -8.26 -0.18
CA TRP A 103 -6.62 -8.61 1.23
C TRP A 103 -5.12 -8.69 1.57
N LEU A 104 -4.33 -9.35 0.72
CA LEU A 104 -2.89 -9.46 0.94
C LEU A 104 -2.18 -8.11 0.84
N ALA A 105 -2.57 -7.27 -0.14
CA ALA A 105 -2.05 -5.91 -0.27
C ALA A 105 -2.39 -5.04 0.95
N ALA A 106 -3.63 -5.13 1.46
CA ALA A 106 -4.06 -4.42 2.66
C ALA A 106 -3.25 -4.86 3.90
N LEU A 107 -3.03 -6.16 4.08
CA LEU A 107 -2.17 -6.68 5.15
C LEU A 107 -0.74 -6.14 5.03
N PHE A 108 -0.17 -6.12 3.82
CA PHE A 108 1.18 -5.61 3.57
C PHE A 108 1.30 -4.13 3.94
N VAL A 109 0.33 -3.32 3.54
CA VAL A 109 0.24 -1.90 3.88
C VAL A 109 0.10 -1.72 5.40
N GLU A 110 -0.72 -2.55 6.06
CA GLU A 110 -0.92 -2.47 7.50
C GLU A 110 0.36 -2.74 8.29
N LEU A 111 1.09 -3.79 7.92
CA LEU A 111 2.36 -4.16 8.55
C LEU A 111 3.44 -3.10 8.30
N TYR A 112 3.48 -2.55 7.09
CA TYR A 112 4.38 -1.45 6.73
C TYR A 112 4.11 -0.20 7.57
N LEU A 113 2.85 0.25 7.65
CA LEU A 113 2.49 1.44 8.43
C LEU A 113 2.70 1.21 9.93
N THR A 114 2.38 0.03 10.45
CA THR A 114 2.66 -0.35 11.84
C THR A 114 4.16 -0.26 12.14
N GLN A 115 5.01 -0.76 11.23
CA GLN A 115 6.46 -0.64 11.38
C GLN A 115 6.92 0.82 11.34
N LEU A 116 6.35 1.68 10.48
CA LEU A 116 6.71 3.10 10.44
C LEU A 116 6.25 3.89 11.67
N ALA A 117 5.11 3.51 12.26
CA ALA A 117 4.53 4.13 13.44
C ALA A 117 5.30 3.82 14.72
N ALA A 118 6.07 2.73 14.75
CA ALA A 118 6.88 2.37 15.91
C ALA A 118 8.03 3.38 16.14
N PRO A 119 8.43 3.65 17.41
CA PRO A 119 9.57 4.51 17.72
C PRO A 119 10.85 4.03 17.01
N GLY A 120 11.48 4.90 16.21
CA GLY A 120 12.65 4.54 15.40
C GLY A 120 12.37 3.56 14.25
N GLY A 121 11.10 3.18 14.04
CA GLY A 121 10.70 2.09 13.16
C GLY A 121 11.07 2.31 11.68
N ARG A 122 11.15 3.57 11.23
CA ARG A 122 11.64 3.95 9.90
C ARG A 122 13.14 3.65 9.72
N VAL A 123 13.96 3.99 10.70
CA VAL A 123 15.41 3.72 10.67
C VAL A 123 15.65 2.21 10.71
N GLU A 124 14.92 1.53 11.58
CA GLU A 124 15.00 0.07 11.72
C GLU A 124 14.56 -0.66 10.44
N LEU A 125 13.48 -0.22 9.79
CA LEU A 125 13.05 -0.80 8.52
C LEU A 125 14.10 -0.58 7.42
N ALA A 126 14.66 0.63 7.30
CA ALA A 126 15.72 0.89 6.33
C ALA A 126 16.95 -0.01 6.58
N ARG A 127 17.34 -0.22 7.85
CA ARG A 127 18.41 -1.14 8.24
C ARG A 127 18.13 -2.58 7.79
N ARG A 128 16.92 -3.09 8.04
CA ARG A 128 16.51 -4.45 7.62
C ARG A 128 16.49 -4.60 6.10
N LEU A 129 15.97 -3.61 5.38
CA LEU A 129 15.96 -3.61 3.92
C LEU A 129 17.38 -3.56 3.34
N ASN A 130 18.29 -2.79 3.96
CA ASN A 130 19.69 -2.72 3.53
C ASN A 130 20.47 -4.00 3.80
N ALA A 131 20.21 -4.70 4.90
CA ALA A 131 20.78 -6.03 5.14
C ALA A 131 20.31 -7.03 4.08
N LEU A 132 19.00 -7.09 3.81
CA LEU A 132 18.43 -7.92 2.75
C LEU A 132 18.99 -7.56 1.36
N ARG A 133 19.19 -6.26 1.11
CA ARG A 133 19.82 -5.74 -0.11
C ARG A 133 21.25 -6.24 -0.25
N GLU A 134 22.05 -6.18 0.80
CA GLU A 134 23.45 -6.65 0.76
C GLU A 134 23.53 -8.15 0.47
N ASP A 135 22.64 -8.95 1.06
CA ASP A 135 22.62 -10.40 0.89
C ASP A 135 22.15 -10.86 -0.50
N HIS A 136 21.18 -10.15 -1.10
CA HIS A 136 20.48 -10.65 -2.30
C HIS A 136 20.43 -9.68 -3.48
N TYR A 137 20.66 -8.39 -3.25
CA TYR A 137 20.41 -7.32 -4.22
C TYR A 137 21.47 -6.21 -4.16
N ALA A 138 22.75 -6.57 -3.98
CA ALA A 138 23.84 -5.61 -3.69
C ALA A 138 24.04 -4.53 -4.78
N TYR A 139 23.48 -4.74 -5.98
CA TYR A 139 23.48 -3.78 -7.09
C TYR A 139 22.42 -2.67 -6.95
N LEU A 140 21.44 -2.83 -6.06
CA LEU A 140 20.47 -1.77 -5.76
C LEU A 140 21.14 -0.70 -4.88
N PRO A 141 20.76 0.58 -5.02
CA PRO A 141 21.23 1.61 -4.10
C PRO A 141 20.75 1.33 -2.67
N PRO A 142 21.50 1.75 -1.63
CA PRO A 142 21.03 1.69 -0.26
C PRO A 142 19.72 2.46 -0.09
N VAL A 143 18.82 1.91 0.71
CA VAL A 143 17.56 2.55 1.09
C VAL A 143 17.82 3.55 2.21
N ALA A 144 17.55 4.83 1.97
CA ALA A 144 17.61 5.84 3.00
C ALA A 144 16.28 5.91 3.78
N PRO A 145 16.30 6.15 5.12
CA PRO A 145 15.08 6.17 5.93
C PRO A 145 13.98 7.08 5.37
N HIS A 146 14.32 8.28 4.87
CA HIS A 146 13.35 9.24 4.35
C HIS A 146 12.63 8.76 3.07
N GLU A 147 13.20 7.80 2.34
CA GLU A 147 12.57 7.26 1.13
C GLU A 147 11.33 6.42 1.46
N LEU A 148 11.26 5.87 2.68
CA LEU A 148 10.11 5.14 3.22
C LEU A 148 8.90 6.05 3.52
N ASN A 149 8.99 7.35 3.24
CA ASN A 149 7.79 8.20 3.23
C ASN A 149 6.95 8.01 1.95
N ARG A 150 7.44 7.20 1.00
CA ARG A 150 6.78 6.92 -0.27
C ARG A 150 6.48 5.43 -0.37
N LEU A 151 5.25 5.10 -0.73
CA LEU A 151 4.83 3.73 -1.01
C LEU A 151 4.16 3.67 -2.38
N ALA A 152 4.64 2.78 -3.24
CA ALA A 152 4.08 2.55 -4.56
C ALA A 152 3.37 1.20 -4.60
N LEU A 153 2.10 1.19 -5.00
CA LEU A 153 1.34 -0.02 -5.23
C LEU A 153 1.14 -0.21 -6.74
N TRP A 154 1.67 -1.31 -7.27
CA TRP A 154 1.47 -1.70 -8.66
C TRP A 154 0.43 -2.79 -8.77
N MET A 155 -0.72 -2.41 -9.34
CA MET A 155 -1.84 -3.30 -9.51
C MET A 155 -2.42 -3.19 -10.93
N ALA A 156 -2.94 -4.31 -11.44
CA ALA A 156 -3.48 -4.37 -12.79
C ALA A 156 -4.78 -3.56 -12.95
N THR A 157 -5.09 -3.10 -14.16
CA THR A 157 -6.40 -2.51 -14.46
C THR A 157 -7.52 -3.51 -14.17
N GLY A 158 -8.60 -3.07 -13.53
CA GLY A 158 -9.70 -3.94 -13.10
C GLY A 158 -9.48 -4.62 -11.74
N SER A 159 -8.31 -4.47 -11.11
CA SER A 159 -8.02 -5.07 -9.79
C SER A 159 -8.63 -4.32 -8.60
N GLY A 160 -9.50 -3.33 -8.84
CA GLY A 160 -10.08 -2.48 -7.78
C GLY A 160 -9.11 -1.48 -7.14
N LYS A 161 -8.22 -0.86 -7.93
CA LYS A 161 -7.24 0.13 -7.44
C LYS A 161 -7.85 1.32 -6.69
N THR A 162 -9.05 1.75 -7.08
CA THR A 162 -9.77 2.85 -6.41
C THR A 162 -10.18 2.45 -4.99
N LEU A 163 -10.74 1.25 -4.82
CA LEU A 163 -11.10 0.70 -3.50
C LEU A 163 -9.88 0.51 -2.62
N MET A 164 -8.77 0.04 -3.18
CA MET A 164 -7.51 -0.07 -2.45
C MET A 164 -6.94 1.29 -2.06
N LEU A 165 -7.03 2.31 -2.91
CA LEU A 165 -6.64 3.67 -2.57
C LEU A 165 -7.44 4.19 -1.36
N HIS A 166 -8.75 3.96 -1.33
CA HIS A 166 -9.62 4.34 -0.23
C HIS A 166 -9.25 3.62 1.06
N LEU A 167 -9.05 2.30 1.00
CA LEU A 167 -8.62 1.51 2.15
C LEU A 167 -7.26 1.97 2.67
N ASN A 168 -6.26 2.10 1.80
CA ASN A 168 -4.93 2.55 2.18
C ASN A 168 -4.94 3.97 2.77
N THR A 169 -5.85 4.84 2.31
CA THR A 169 -6.03 6.19 2.88
C THR A 169 -6.50 6.08 4.33
N ARG A 170 -7.48 5.23 4.62
CA ARG A 170 -7.94 4.99 6.00
C ARG A 170 -6.85 4.39 6.88
N GLN A 171 -6.15 3.37 6.37
CA GLN A 171 -5.02 2.77 7.07
C GLN A 171 -3.96 3.83 7.41
N PHE A 172 -3.56 4.65 6.43
CA PHE A 172 -2.61 5.73 6.66
C PHE A 172 -3.09 6.72 7.71
N LEU A 173 -4.33 7.22 7.61
CA LEU A 173 -4.88 8.19 8.55
C LEU A 173 -4.89 7.67 9.99
N ARG A 174 -5.16 6.37 10.20
CA ARG A 174 -5.10 5.73 11.52
C ARG A 174 -3.69 5.68 12.10
N HIS A 175 -2.66 5.57 11.26
CA HIS A 175 -1.24 5.57 11.69
C HIS A 175 -0.60 6.97 11.67
N ALA A 176 -1.25 7.97 11.08
CA ALA A 176 -0.60 9.23 10.71
C ALA A 176 -0.05 10.00 11.92
N LYS A 177 -0.77 10.07 13.04
CA LYS A 177 -0.28 10.72 14.26
C LYS A 177 1.04 10.16 14.76
N ALA A 178 1.17 8.83 14.73
CA ALA A 178 2.39 8.15 15.18
C ALA A 178 3.54 8.34 14.18
N ILE A 179 3.24 8.34 12.88
CA ILE A 179 4.24 8.47 11.80
C ILE A 179 4.74 9.90 11.64
N LEU A 180 3.85 10.89 11.77
CA LEU A 180 4.10 12.30 11.49
C LEU A 180 4.25 13.17 12.76
N GLY A 181 3.93 12.61 13.94
CA GLY A 181 3.87 13.34 15.22
C GLY A 181 2.59 14.19 15.39
N GLN A 182 1.81 14.34 14.33
CA GLN A 182 0.56 15.06 14.30
C GLN A 182 -0.34 14.45 13.24
N ASP A 183 -1.62 14.72 13.35
CA ASP A 183 -2.54 14.26 12.33
C ASP A 183 -2.52 15.23 11.12
N PRO A 184 -2.60 14.74 9.87
CA PRO A 184 -2.40 15.56 8.68
C PRO A 184 -3.58 16.49 8.43
N GLN A 185 -3.33 17.79 8.25
CA GLN A 185 -4.36 18.83 8.00
C GLN A 185 -5.11 18.68 6.68
N ARG A 186 -4.47 18.11 5.66
CA ARG A 186 -5.04 17.87 4.33
C ARG A 186 -4.44 16.60 3.73
N VAL A 187 -5.24 15.92 2.92
CA VAL A 187 -4.77 14.84 2.05
C VAL A 187 -5.10 15.25 0.63
N LEU A 188 -4.12 15.19 -0.27
CA LEU A 188 -4.30 15.57 -1.67
C LEU A 188 -4.29 14.32 -2.56
N LEU A 189 -5.37 14.08 -3.30
CA LEU A 189 -5.41 13.09 -4.35
C LEU A 189 -5.16 13.78 -5.69
N LEU A 190 -3.96 13.57 -6.23
CA LEU A 190 -3.57 14.12 -7.51
C LEU A 190 -3.97 13.17 -8.63
N THR A 191 -4.71 13.69 -9.62
CA THR A 191 -5.11 12.93 -10.82
C THR A 191 -4.66 13.64 -12.09
N PRO A 192 -4.46 12.92 -13.21
CA PRO A 192 -3.90 13.51 -14.43
C PRO A 192 -4.93 14.24 -15.30
N SER A 193 -6.22 14.23 -14.96
CA SER A 193 -7.24 14.96 -15.70
C SER A 193 -8.46 15.30 -14.85
N GLU A 194 -9.15 16.37 -15.19
CA GLU A 194 -10.37 16.81 -14.50
C GLU A 194 -11.47 15.73 -14.50
N THR A 195 -11.62 14.98 -15.60
CA THR A 195 -12.56 13.86 -15.70
C THR A 195 -12.25 12.77 -14.67
N LEU A 196 -10.96 12.43 -14.48
CA LEU A 196 -10.56 11.47 -13.46
C LEU A 196 -10.74 12.04 -12.05
N SER A 197 -10.47 13.34 -11.84
CA SER A 197 -10.78 14.01 -10.57
C SER A 197 -12.26 13.90 -10.21
N ARG A 198 -13.17 14.17 -11.16
CA ARG A 198 -14.62 14.01 -10.94
C ARG A 198 -15.01 12.57 -10.64
N GLN A 199 -14.44 11.60 -11.38
CA GLN A 199 -14.68 10.18 -11.13
C GLN A 199 -14.23 9.77 -9.72
N HIS A 200 -13.02 10.16 -9.31
CA HIS A 200 -12.52 9.89 -7.97
C HIS A 200 -13.37 10.56 -6.88
N LYS A 201 -13.84 11.79 -7.10
CA LYS A 201 -14.74 12.47 -6.17
C LYS A 201 -16.04 11.69 -5.96
N ALA A 202 -16.66 11.21 -7.03
CA ALA A 202 -17.87 10.37 -6.92
C ALA A 202 -17.59 9.04 -6.21
N GLU A 203 -16.46 8.40 -6.49
CA GLU A 203 -16.06 7.16 -5.84
C GLU A 203 -15.80 7.34 -4.33
N LEU A 204 -15.26 8.48 -3.91
CA LEU A 204 -15.06 8.81 -2.49
C LEU A 204 -16.39 8.92 -1.74
N VAL A 205 -17.40 9.55 -2.35
CA VAL A 205 -18.77 9.62 -1.79
C VAL A 205 -19.33 8.22 -1.55
N LEU A 206 -19.22 7.34 -2.55
CA LEU A 206 -19.68 5.96 -2.42
C LEU A 206 -18.98 5.22 -1.27
N SER A 207 -17.73 5.54 -1.00
CA SER A 207 -16.96 4.95 0.10
C SER A 207 -17.12 5.66 1.45
N GLY A 208 -17.97 6.68 1.55
CA GLY A 208 -18.14 7.49 2.77
C GLY A 208 -16.86 8.24 3.15
N LEU A 209 -16.07 8.63 2.15
CA LEU A 209 -14.80 9.34 2.31
C LEU A 209 -14.84 10.77 1.73
N ASP A 210 -15.95 11.18 1.15
CA ASP A 210 -16.25 12.58 0.85
C ASP A 210 -16.43 13.39 2.13
N ASP A 211 -17.05 12.75 3.11
CA ASP A 211 -17.34 13.29 4.43
C ASP A 211 -16.43 12.70 5.49
N ILE A 212 -15.15 12.50 5.16
CA ILE A 212 -14.13 12.43 6.20
C ILE A 212 -14.13 13.80 6.90
N THR A 213 -15.05 13.96 7.85
CA THR A 213 -15.04 14.95 8.89
C THR A 213 -13.88 14.59 9.82
N LEU A 214 -12.65 14.80 9.35
CA LEU A 214 -11.43 14.81 10.16
C LEU A 214 -11.33 16.11 10.99
N GLY A 215 -12.30 17.03 10.83
CA GLY A 215 -12.01 18.46 10.85
C GLY A 215 -11.10 18.88 9.68
N ARG A 216 -11.03 18.08 8.59
CA ARG A 216 -10.01 18.20 7.52
C ARG A 216 -10.52 17.68 6.18
N THR A 217 -9.97 18.24 5.11
CA THR A 217 -10.45 18.04 3.73
C THR A 217 -9.54 17.06 2.97
N LEU A 218 -10.11 15.99 2.41
CA LEU A 218 -9.51 15.23 1.31
C LEU A 218 -9.82 15.98 0.01
N GLU A 219 -8.82 16.58 -0.59
CA GLU A 219 -8.98 17.40 -1.79
C GLU A 219 -8.49 16.63 -3.02
N VAL A 220 -9.35 16.50 -4.03
CA VAL A 220 -8.97 15.92 -5.33
C VAL A 220 -8.67 17.06 -6.27
N THR A 221 -7.39 17.24 -6.61
CA THR A 221 -6.93 18.32 -7.48
C THR A 221 -6.35 17.73 -8.76
N GLU A 222 -6.67 18.33 -9.90
CA GLU A 222 -6.05 18.00 -11.17
C GLU A 222 -4.61 18.54 -11.20
N LEU A 223 -3.67 17.73 -11.71
CA LEU A 223 -2.36 18.20 -12.14
C LEU A 223 -2.47 18.78 -13.56
N THR A 224 -3.19 19.90 -13.70
CA THR A 224 -3.22 20.63 -14.97
C THR A 224 -1.87 21.34 -15.16
N LYS A 225 -1.38 21.31 -16.41
CA LYS A 225 -0.11 21.92 -16.84
C LYS A 225 0.12 23.29 -16.19
N LEU A 226 1.38 23.63 -15.93
CA LEU A 226 1.78 24.96 -15.48
C LEU A 226 1.36 25.99 -16.55
N TYR A 227 0.19 26.58 -16.38
CA TYR A 227 -0.17 27.78 -17.11
C TYR A 227 0.61 28.91 -16.45
N LEU A 228 1.72 29.31 -17.07
CA LEU A 228 2.26 30.63 -16.82
C LEU A 228 1.12 31.61 -17.14
N PRO A 229 0.76 32.53 -16.24
CA PRO A 229 -0.17 33.58 -16.61
C PRO A 229 0.41 34.26 -17.85
N GLU A 230 -0.34 34.26 -18.94
CA GLU A 230 -0.02 35.18 -20.02
C GLU A 230 -0.12 36.57 -19.37
N ASN A 231 1.01 37.27 -19.29
CA ASN A 231 0.99 38.71 -19.07
C ASN A 231 -0.02 39.28 -20.06
N ALA A 232 -0.76 40.33 -19.69
CA ALA A 232 -1.76 40.96 -20.57
C ALA A 232 -1.20 41.39 -21.95
N ASP A 233 0.12 41.29 -22.14
CA ASP A 233 0.90 41.72 -23.30
C ASP A 233 1.48 40.56 -24.14
N GLY A 234 1.19 39.29 -23.80
CA GLY A 234 1.44 38.13 -24.68
C GLY A 234 2.90 37.82 -25.06
N ARG A 235 3.87 38.04 -24.18
CA ARG A 235 5.29 37.67 -24.42
C ARG A 235 5.85 36.78 -23.30
N VAL A 236 6.54 35.72 -23.71
CA VAL A 236 7.37 34.84 -22.87
C VAL A 236 8.69 35.54 -22.56
#